data_AF-A0A9D1JYE5-F1
#
_entry.id   AF-A0A9D1JYE5-F1
#
_cell.length_a   1.000
_cell.length_b   1.000
_cell.length_c   1.000
_cell.angle_alpha   90.00
_cell.angle_beta   90.00
_cell.angle_gamma   90.00
#
_symmetry.space_group_name_H-M   'P 1'
#
loop_
_entity.id
_entity.type
_entity.pdbx_description
1 polymer ?
#
loop_
_entity_poly.entity_id
_entity_poly.type
_entity_poly.pdbx_seq_one_letter_code
_entity_poly.pdbx_strand_id
1 'polypeptide(L)'
;MNILIAKKAVIYSLILGAILALFGIIGFLIGLVAFALGLLCAPAVIFFMKSRNEIGFLDNQQGAALGAMVGFCSTVAYFAIFTPLVLLIHAIKPSYYSYGLPYIVSFDTFWLFLVIVVTIGILCALTNATTGMGAIFLLSQFDKKPDDIEEIDINIE
;
A
#
# COMPACT_ATOMS: atom_id res chain seq x y z
N MET A 1 -5.07 -9.16 14.85
CA MET A 1 -4.99 -7.74 14.45
C MET A 1 -6.34 -7.06 14.68
N ASN A 2 -6.35 -5.88 15.30
CA ASN A 2 -7.58 -5.12 15.54
C ASN A 2 -8.21 -4.65 14.21
N ILE A 3 -9.52 -4.84 14.06
CA ILE A 3 -10.28 -4.44 12.86
C ILE A 3 -10.16 -2.94 12.55
N LEU A 4 -10.04 -2.10 13.59
CA LEU A 4 -9.89 -0.66 13.43
C LEU A 4 -8.56 -0.29 12.74
N ILE A 5 -7.47 -0.96 13.12
CA ILE A 5 -6.13 -0.79 12.52
C ILE A 5 -6.18 -1.20 11.05
N ALA A 6 -6.75 -2.37 10.78
CA ALA A 6 -6.91 -2.89 9.43
C ALA A 6 -7.69 -1.91 8.54
N LYS A 7 -8.81 -1.37 9.03
CA LYS A 7 -9.64 -0.40 8.32
C LYS A 7 -8.88 0.90 8.01
N LYS A 8 -8.14 1.43 8.97
CA LYS A 8 -7.33 2.65 8.77
C LYS A 8 -6.23 2.42 7.73
N ALA A 9 -5.53 1.29 7.79
CA ALA A 9 -4.50 0.94 6.81
C ALA A 9 -5.06 0.80 5.39
N VAL A 10 -6.25 0.21 5.24
CA VAL A 10 -6.97 0.18 3.95
C VAL A 10 -7.25 1.60 3.46
N ILE A 11 -7.77 2.49 4.30
CA ILE A 11 -8.07 3.87 3.89
C ILE A 11 -6.79 4.59 3.44
N TYR A 12 -5.71 4.54 4.23
CA TYR A 12 -4.45 5.20 3.87
C TYR A 12 -3.79 4.61 2.63
N SER A 13 -3.84 3.29 2.44
CA SER A 13 -3.32 2.63 1.24
C SER A 13 -4.11 2.99 -0.02
N LEU A 14 -5.43 3.08 0.06
CA LEU A 14 -6.25 3.55 -1.06
C LEU A 14 -5.89 4.99 -1.45
N ILE A 15 -5.70 5.89 -0.48
CA ILE A 15 -5.27 7.28 -0.72
C ILE A 15 -3.88 7.31 -1.35
N LEU A 16 -2.93 6.53 -0.81
CA LEU A 16 -1.56 6.47 -1.32
C LEU A 16 -1.53 5.94 -2.77
N GLY A 17 -2.29 4.89 -3.06
CA GLY A 17 -2.45 4.34 -4.41
C GLY A 17 -3.00 5.36 -5.40
N ALA A 18 -4.01 6.15 -4.99
CA ALA A 18 -4.56 7.23 -5.81
C ALA A 18 -3.54 8.34 -6.08
N ILE A 19 -2.74 8.73 -5.08
CA ILE A 19 -1.65 9.71 -5.26
C ILE A 19 -0.60 9.16 -6.23
N LEU A 20 -0.20 7.90 -6.07
CA LEU A 20 0.75 7.24 -6.97
C LEU A 20 0.21 7.15 -8.40
N ALA A 21 -1.11 7.00 -8.60
CA ALA A 21 -1.72 7.04 -9.92
C ALA A 21 -1.52 8.39 -10.62
N LEU A 22 -1.65 9.49 -9.89
CA LEU A 22 -1.39 10.84 -10.44
C LEU A 22 0.07 11.00 -10.85
N PHE A 23 1.02 10.46 -10.09
CA PHE A 23 2.43 10.47 -10.49
C PHE A 23 2.71 9.54 -11.68
N GLY A 24 1.98 8.44 -11.83
CA GLY A 24 2.09 7.53 -12.98
C GLY A 24 1.73 8.19 -14.32
N ILE A 25 0.95 9.27 -14.30
CA ILE A 25 0.64 10.11 -15.47
C ILE A 25 1.86 10.90 -15.97
N ILE A 26 3.00 10.82 -15.28
CA ILE A 26 4.27 11.36 -15.76
C ILE A 26 5.16 10.18 -16.17
N GLY A 27 5.40 10.02 -17.47
CA GLY A 27 5.90 8.74 -18.00
C GLY A 27 7.30 8.37 -17.53
N PHE A 28 8.12 9.39 -17.26
CA PHE A 28 9.44 9.21 -16.67
C PHE A 28 9.40 8.70 -15.22
N LEU A 29 8.31 8.97 -14.48
CA LEU A 29 8.16 8.54 -13.07
C LEU A 29 7.58 7.13 -12.92
N ILE A 30 7.14 6.47 -14.00
CA ILE A 30 6.44 5.19 -13.90
C ILE A 30 7.26 4.11 -13.19
N GLY A 31 8.57 4.07 -13.41
CA GLY A 31 9.46 3.10 -12.76
C GLY A 31 9.56 3.34 -11.25
N LEU A 32 9.61 4.60 -10.83
CA LEU A 32 9.59 4.99 -9.41
C LEU A 32 8.24 4.63 -8.77
N VAL A 33 7.14 4.87 -9.47
CA VAL A 33 5.80 4.53 -9.00
C VAL A 33 5.64 3.01 -8.85
N ALA A 34 6.10 2.24 -9.83
CA ALA A 34 6.09 0.77 -9.76
C ALA A 34 6.95 0.25 -8.59
N PHE A 35 8.13 0.85 -8.36
CA PHE A 35 8.96 0.54 -7.19
C PHE A 35 8.25 0.86 -5.88
N ALA A 36 7.59 2.03 -5.79
CA ALA A 36 6.85 2.45 -4.62
C ALA A 36 5.65 1.53 -4.32
N LEU A 37 4.86 1.18 -5.34
CA LEU A 37 3.76 0.20 -5.22
C LEU A 37 4.27 -1.18 -4.82
N GLY A 38 5.40 -1.60 -5.38
CA GLY A 38 6.01 -2.90 -5.09
C GLY A 38 6.52 -3.02 -3.65
N LEU A 39 7.14 -1.99 -3.07
CA LEU A 39 7.89 -2.17 -1.82
C LEU A 39 7.62 -1.11 -0.74
N LEU A 40 7.33 0.14 -1.13
CA LEU A 40 7.35 1.26 -0.19
C LEU A 40 5.99 1.58 0.42
N CYS A 41 4.88 1.09 -0.14
CA CYS A 41 3.55 1.39 0.36
C CYS A 41 3.35 0.94 1.81
N ALA A 42 3.73 -0.30 2.14
CA ALA A 42 3.61 -0.82 3.50
C ALA A 42 4.43 -0.03 4.53
N PRO A 43 5.76 0.18 4.36
CA PRO A 43 6.54 1.02 5.25
C PRO A 43 5.95 2.42 5.39
N ALA A 44 5.58 3.08 4.29
CA ALA A 44 5.04 4.43 4.31
C ALA A 44 3.75 4.51 5.16
N VAL A 45 2.80 3.60 4.95
CA VAL A 45 1.54 3.57 5.70
C VAL A 45 1.79 3.21 7.17
N ILE A 46 2.64 2.22 7.45
CA ILE A 46 2.95 1.79 8.83
C ILE A 46 3.62 2.91 9.61
N PHE A 47 4.65 3.55 9.07
CA PHE A 47 5.31 4.69 9.74
C PHE A 47 4.35 5.87 9.92
N PHE A 48 3.49 6.14 8.93
CA PHE A 48 2.48 7.19 9.05
C PHE A 48 1.48 6.91 10.18
N MET A 49 0.97 5.67 10.27
CA MET A 49 0.08 5.27 11.35
C MET A 49 0.78 5.29 12.71
N LYS A 50 2.05 4.89 12.78
CA LYS A 50 2.86 4.96 13.99
C LYS A 50 3.05 6.39 14.47
N SER A 51 3.34 7.32 13.55
CA SER A 51 3.51 8.75 13.86
C SER A 51 2.27 9.40 14.48
N ARG A 52 1.11 8.76 14.32
CA ARG A 52 -0.18 9.19 14.87
C ARG A 52 -0.64 8.36 16.07
N ASN A 53 0.22 7.49 16.61
CA ASN A 53 -0.10 6.54 17.67
C ASN A 53 -1.32 5.65 17.36
N GLU A 54 -1.58 5.36 16.08
CA GLU A 54 -2.72 4.54 15.65
C GLU A 54 -2.42 3.05 15.61
N ILE A 55 -1.14 2.69 15.71
CA ILE A 55 -0.68 1.31 15.87
C ILE A 55 0.12 1.18 17.17
N GLY A 56 -0.29 0.21 17.99
CA GLY A 56 0.45 -0.21 19.17
C GLY A 56 1.54 -1.22 18.82
N PHE A 57 1.93 -2.04 19.79
CA PHE A 57 2.85 -3.14 19.54
C PHE A 57 2.17 -4.19 18.64
N LEU A 58 2.81 -4.52 17.52
CA LEU A 58 2.37 -5.55 16.58
C LEU A 58 3.47 -6.59 16.46
N ASP A 59 3.08 -7.86 16.35
CA ASP A 59 4.03 -8.92 16.03
C ASP A 59 4.40 -8.91 14.52
N ASN A 60 5.44 -9.66 14.15
CA ASN A 60 5.92 -9.74 12.77
C ASN A 60 4.86 -10.32 11.80
N GLN A 61 4.01 -11.25 12.27
CA GLN A 61 2.97 -11.86 11.46
C GLN A 61 1.85 -10.86 11.14
N GLN A 62 1.47 -10.03 12.11
CA GLN A 62 0.54 -8.93 11.97
C GLN A 62 1.13 -7.83 11.07
N GLY A 63 2.43 -7.54 11.19
CA GLY A 63 3.14 -6.66 10.27
C GLY A 63 3.10 -7.14 8.82
N ALA A 64 3.31 -8.45 8.60
CA ALA A 64 3.20 -9.05 7.27
C ALA A 64 1.77 -8.98 6.71
N ALA A 65 0.76 -9.31 7.52
CA ALA A 65 -0.64 -9.24 7.12
C ALA A 65 -1.06 -7.80 6.77
N LEU A 66 -0.67 -6.83 7.61
CA LEU A 66 -0.92 -5.41 7.37
C LEU A 66 -0.22 -4.93 6.09
N GLY A 67 1.03 -5.34 5.88
CA GLY A 67 1.80 -5.04 4.68
C GLY A 67 1.15 -5.58 3.41
N ALA A 68 0.70 -6.84 3.42
CA ALA A 68 -0.03 -7.44 2.29
C ALA A 68 -1.30 -6.66 1.95
N MET A 69 -2.09 -6.31 2.97
CA MET A 69 -3.32 -5.52 2.78
C MET A 69 -3.01 -4.16 2.15
N VAL A 70 -1.99 -3.47 2.65
CA VAL A 70 -1.57 -2.16 2.11
C VAL A 70 -1.11 -2.27 0.67
N GLY A 71 -0.28 -3.27 0.34
CA GLY A 71 0.19 -3.49 -1.03
C GLY A 71 -0.96 -3.77 -2.00
N PHE A 72 -1.88 -4.67 -1.63
CA PHE A 72 -3.03 -5.00 -2.46
C PHE A 72 -3.95 -3.78 -2.69
N CYS A 73 -4.35 -3.11 -1.61
CA CYS A 73 -5.28 -1.98 -1.68
C CYS A 73 -4.67 -0.78 -2.44
N SER A 74 -3.39 -0.48 -2.23
CA SER A 74 -2.69 0.59 -2.97
C SER A 74 -2.67 0.31 -4.47
N THR A 75 -2.43 -0.94 -4.88
CA THR A 75 -2.42 -1.34 -6.29
C THR A 75 -3.81 -1.28 -6.92
N VAL A 76 -4.84 -1.74 -6.22
CA VAL A 76 -6.22 -1.64 -6.72
C VAL A 76 -6.63 -0.17 -6.89
N ALA A 77 -6.37 0.69 -5.90
CA ALA A 77 -6.64 2.12 -6.01
C ALA A 77 -5.83 2.78 -7.13
N TYR A 78 -4.56 2.39 -7.29
CA TYR A 78 -3.73 2.87 -8.38
C TYR A 78 -4.39 2.61 -9.73
N PHE A 79 -4.76 1.36 -10.04
CA PHE A 79 -5.38 1.03 -11.32
C PHE A 79 -6.76 1.66 -11.49
N ALA A 80 -7.55 1.75 -10.42
CA ALA A 80 -8.88 2.37 -10.46
C ALA A 80 -8.83 3.86 -10.86
N ILE A 81 -7.74 4.57 -10.55
CA ILE A 81 -7.55 5.98 -10.88
C ILE A 81 -6.69 6.16 -12.14
N PHE A 82 -5.58 5.44 -12.25
CA PHE A 82 -4.62 5.56 -13.35
C PHE A 82 -5.24 5.20 -14.69
N THR A 83 -5.94 4.07 -14.77
CA THR A 83 -6.51 3.57 -16.02
C THR A 83 -7.48 4.56 -16.67
N PRO A 84 -8.55 5.04 -16.01
CA PRO A 84 -9.45 6.00 -16.64
C PRO A 84 -8.76 7.30 -17.02
N LEU A 85 -7.80 7.79 -16.22
CA LEU A 85 -7.04 9.00 -16.54
C LEU A 85 -6.19 8.82 -17.80
N VAL A 86 -5.47 7.70 -17.93
CA VAL A 86 -4.69 7.41 -19.14
C VAL A 86 -5.58 7.28 -20.37
N LEU A 87 -6.74 6.64 -20.25
CA LEU A 87 -7.69 6.51 -21.37
C LEU A 87 -8.21 7.89 -21.82
N LEU A 88 -8.58 8.76 -20.86
CA LEU A 88 -9.00 10.14 -21.16
C LEU A 88 -7.89 10.94 -21.85
N ILE A 89 -6.66 10.85 -21.35
CA ILE A 89 -5.52 11.56 -21.95
C ILE A 89 -5.23 11.02 -23.35
N HIS A 90 -5.25 9.70 -23.53
CA HIS A 90 -5.01 9.07 -24.83
C HIS A 90 -6.09 9.46 -25.86
N ALA A 91 -7.35 9.63 -25.44
CA ALA A 91 -8.42 10.10 -26.32
C ALA A 91 -8.17 11.52 -26.86
N ILE A 92 -7.52 12.40 -26.07
CA ILE A 92 -7.17 13.77 -26.48
C ILE A 92 -5.82 13.80 -27.22
N LYS A 93 -4.86 12.98 -26.78
CA LYS A 93 -3.50 12.91 -27.30
C LYS A 93 -3.13 11.45 -27.57
N PRO A 94 -3.40 10.91 -28.78
CA PRO A 94 -3.13 9.51 -29.11
C PRO A 94 -1.64 9.12 -29.03
N SER A 95 -0.73 10.08 -29.17
CA SER A 95 0.73 9.85 -29.00
C SER A 95 1.16 9.73 -27.54
N TYR A 96 0.26 9.91 -26.59
CA TYR A 96 0.54 9.72 -25.18
C TYR A 96 0.80 8.24 -24.88
N TYR A 97 1.81 7.98 -24.05
CA TYR A 97 2.20 6.64 -23.67
C TYR A 97 1.07 5.99 -22.84
N SER A 98 0.43 4.99 -23.42
CA SER A 98 -0.81 4.42 -22.85
C SER A 98 -0.61 2.99 -22.35
N TYR A 99 0.61 2.43 -22.45
CA TYR A 99 0.99 1.08 -22.02
C TYR A 99 0.05 -0.04 -22.50
N GLY A 100 -0.57 0.16 -23.67
CA GLY A 100 -1.53 -0.78 -24.23
C GLY A 100 -2.90 -0.80 -23.52
N LEU A 101 -3.13 0.03 -22.50
CA LEU A 101 -4.42 0.14 -21.80
C LEU A 101 -5.61 0.36 -22.73
N PRO A 102 -5.54 1.20 -23.79
CA PRO A 102 -6.66 1.37 -24.72
C PRO A 102 -7.08 0.08 -25.41
N TYR A 103 -6.17 -0.86 -25.62
CA TYR A 103 -6.46 -2.14 -26.28
C TYR A 103 -6.98 -3.20 -25.29
N ILE A 104 -6.46 -3.19 -24.06
CA ILE A 104 -6.81 -4.18 -23.01
C ILE A 104 -8.13 -3.82 -22.30
N VAL A 105 -8.50 -2.54 -22.25
CA VAL A 105 -9.75 -2.06 -21.65
C VAL A 105 -10.90 -2.02 -22.68
N SER A 106 -10.76 -2.76 -23.79
CA SER A 106 -11.86 -2.95 -24.75
C SER A 106 -12.95 -3.84 -24.13
N PHE A 107 -14.20 -3.71 -24.59
CA PHE A 107 -15.33 -4.46 -24.05
C PHE A 107 -15.10 -5.98 -24.03
N ASP A 108 -14.47 -6.51 -25.08
CA ASP A 108 -14.19 -7.95 -25.23
C ASP A 108 -13.03 -8.45 -24.36
N THR A 109 -12.16 -7.55 -23.88
CA THR A 109 -10.92 -7.88 -23.16
C THR A 109 -10.87 -7.34 -21.73
N PHE A 110 -11.92 -6.66 -21.27
CA PHE A 110 -11.98 -6.08 -19.92
C PHE A 110 -11.76 -7.11 -18.79
N TRP A 111 -12.22 -8.34 -18.98
CA TRP A 111 -11.97 -9.41 -18.01
C TRP A 111 -10.47 -9.69 -17.81
N LEU A 112 -9.67 -9.58 -18.88
CA LEU A 112 -8.23 -9.77 -18.82
C LEU A 112 -7.56 -8.62 -18.06
N PHE A 113 -8.06 -7.40 -18.21
CA PHE A 113 -7.64 -6.26 -17.38
C PHE A 113 -7.85 -6.55 -15.89
N LEU A 114 -9.02 -7.06 -15.51
CA LEU A 114 -9.29 -7.41 -14.10
C LEU A 114 -8.34 -8.51 -13.59
N VAL A 115 -8.07 -9.53 -14.39
CA VAL A 115 -7.09 -10.57 -14.06
C VAL A 115 -5.71 -9.94 -13.82
N ILE A 116 -5.25 -9.07 -14.71
CA ILE A 116 -3.96 -8.37 -14.56
C ILE A 116 -3.91 -7.54 -13.27
N VAL A 117 -4.96 -6.77 -12.98
CA VAL A 117 -5.03 -5.95 -11.75
C VAL A 117 -4.94 -6.83 -10.50
N VAL A 118 -5.66 -7.95 -10.47
CA VAL A 118 -5.63 -8.89 -9.34
C VAL A 118 -4.25 -9.55 -9.23
N THR A 119 -3.67 -10.01 -10.33
CA THR A 119 -2.34 -10.65 -10.33
C THR A 119 -1.26 -9.69 -9.84
N ILE A 120 -1.22 -8.46 -10.36
CA ILE A 120 -0.26 -7.44 -9.91
C ILE A 120 -0.55 -7.05 -8.46
N GLY A 121 -1.83 -6.95 -8.08
CA GLY A 121 -2.24 -6.71 -6.70
C GLY A 121 -1.70 -7.75 -5.72
N ILE A 122 -1.78 -9.04 -6.08
CA ILE A 122 -1.23 -10.14 -5.27
C ILE A 122 0.30 -10.06 -5.19
N LEU A 123 0.99 -9.77 -6.30
CA LEU A 123 2.45 -9.59 -6.29
C LEU A 123 2.87 -8.44 -5.37
N CYS A 124 2.20 -7.28 -5.47
CA CYS A 124 2.42 -6.15 -4.57
C CYS A 124 2.08 -6.51 -3.12
N ALA A 125 1.05 -7.32 -2.87
CA ALA A 125 0.72 -7.78 -1.53
C ALA A 125 1.87 -8.62 -0.94
N LEU A 126 2.44 -9.55 -1.71
CA LEU A 126 3.54 -10.40 -1.25
C LEU A 126 4.80 -9.59 -0.91
N THR A 127 5.20 -8.67 -1.79
CA THR A 127 6.39 -7.85 -1.58
C THR A 127 6.20 -6.84 -0.44
N ASN A 128 5.01 -6.25 -0.32
CA ASN A 128 4.68 -5.35 0.79
C ASN A 128 4.46 -6.09 2.12
N ALA A 129 4.10 -7.38 2.12
CA ALA A 129 4.12 -8.18 3.34
C ALA A 129 5.54 -8.26 3.92
N THR A 130 6.55 -8.49 3.08
CA THR A 130 7.94 -8.53 3.51
C THR A 130 8.40 -7.18 4.07
N THR A 131 8.12 -6.08 3.37
CA THR A 131 8.54 -4.75 3.84
C THR A 131 7.72 -4.26 5.03
N GLY A 132 6.44 -4.65 5.14
CA GLY A 132 5.60 -4.39 6.30
C GLY A 132 6.05 -5.14 7.55
N MET A 133 6.44 -6.41 7.40
CA MET A 133 7.11 -7.16 8.46
C MET A 133 8.41 -6.46 8.89
N GLY A 134 9.24 -6.04 7.93
CA GLY A 134 10.48 -5.30 8.20
C GLY A 134 10.24 -3.99 8.94
N ALA A 135 9.20 -3.22 8.57
CA ALA A 135 8.85 -1.98 9.23
C ALA A 135 8.43 -2.20 10.70
N ILE A 136 7.59 -3.21 10.97
CA ILE A 136 7.21 -3.56 12.34
C ILE A 136 8.40 -4.08 13.13
N PHE A 137 9.25 -4.92 12.53
CA PHE A 137 10.48 -5.37 13.16
C PHE A 137 11.35 -4.19 13.59
N LEU A 138 11.59 -3.22 12.71
CA LEU A 138 12.34 -2.01 13.05
C LEU A 138 11.67 -1.22 14.18
N LEU A 139 10.36 -0.98 14.11
CA LEU A 139 9.62 -0.26 15.14
C LEU A 139 9.70 -0.95 16.51
N SER A 140 9.61 -2.28 16.54
CA SER A 140 9.73 -3.07 17.78
C SER A 140 11.10 -3.01 18.44
N GLN A 141 12.16 -2.59 17.72
CA GLN A 141 13.47 -2.33 18.36
C GLN A 141 13.49 -1.00 19.12
N PHE A 142 12.58 -0.08 18.80
CA PHE A 142 12.50 1.25 19.42
C PHE A 142 11.34 1.38 20.40
N ASP A 143 10.30 0.55 20.28
CA ASP A 143 9.20 0.48 21.23
C ASP A 143 9.61 -0.35 22.46
N LYS A 144 9.36 0.18 23.67
CA LYS A 144 9.45 -0.60 24.91
C LYS A 144 8.39 -1.71 24.88
N LYS A 145 8.75 -2.93 25.26
CA LYS A 145 7.76 -4.02 25.33
C LYS A 145 6.77 -3.70 26.47
N PRO A 146 5.49 -4.03 26.31
CA PRO A 146 4.48 -3.77 27.34
C PRO A 146 4.79 -4.46 28.69
N ASP A 147 5.62 -5.50 28.70
CA ASP A 147 6.05 -6.20 29.92
C ASP A 147 7.17 -5.45 30.70
N ASP A 148 7.70 -4.35 30.16
CA ASP A 148 8.74 -3.52 30.80
C ASP A 148 8.15 -2.35 31.62
N ILE A 149 6.82 -2.32 31.81
CA ILE A 149 6.21 -1.41 32.78
C ILE A 149 6.43 -2.04 34.15
N GLU A 150 7.58 -1.74 34.77
CA GLU A 150 7.83 -2.05 36.19
C GLU A 150 6.58 -1.65 36.99
N GLU A 151 5.99 -2.63 37.70
CA GLU A 151 5.09 -2.33 38.81
C GLU A 151 5.88 -1.42 39.75
N ILE A 152 5.61 -0.12 39.67
CA ILE A 152 6.08 0.81 40.70
C ILE A 152 5.31 0.39 41.94
N ASP A 153 5.93 -0.48 42.73
CA ASP A 153 5.49 -0.88 44.05
C ASP A 153 5.62 0.38 44.92
N ILE A 154 4.57 1.21 44.93
CA ILE A 154 4.49 2.38 45.80
C ILE A 154 4.31 1.83 47.21
N ASN A 155 5.43 1.51 47.85
CA ASN A 155 5.45 1.14 49.25
C ASN A 155 5.12 2.40 50.06
N ILE A 156 3.85 2.54 50.44
CA ILE A 156 3.38 3.57 51.37
C ILE A 156 3.66 3.05 52.78
N GLU A 157 4.84 3.38 53.32
CA GLU A 157 5.10 3.35 54.78
C GLU A 157 4.49 4.59 55.46
#